data_AF-A0A6G0QRJ8-F1
#
_entry.id   AF-A0A6G0QRJ8-F1
#
_cell.length_a   1.000
_cell.length_b   1.000
_cell.length_c   1.000
_cell.angle_alpha   90.00
_cell.angle_beta   90.00
_cell.angle_gamma   90.00
#
_symmetry.space_group_name_H-M   'P 1'
#
loop_
_entity.id
_entity.type
_entity.pdbx_description
1 polymer ?
#
loop_
_entity_poly.entity_id
_entity_poly.type
_entity_poly.pdbx_seq_one_letter_code
_entity_poly.pdbx_strand_id
1 'polypeptide(L)'
;MEPSDHSSSSDSIDGDSDSSSPVYSAASSTMGDMFVTFKPYMYPTGLEDFDEDAPLPVRKRWWERFVHLADQCSWSNRTKLFEFKLMVSPAERNWRGQLPKHERRDWCRLSKRFKREYCRSKVSDAESYYTMTQDKDEKALAFLHRLNLAAERAGVDFRKNSRGCQRHVRRFVKNVSDDQLKLTLREHRFRKVADLEYIL
;
A
#
# COMPACT_ATOMS: atom_id res chain seq x y z
N MET A 1 20.60 11.86 -58.88
CA MET A 1 20.67 10.51 -58.28
C MET A 1 20.37 10.70 -56.80
N GLU A 2 19.20 10.24 -56.36
CA GLU A 2 18.93 9.82 -54.96
C GLU A 2 19.70 8.51 -54.65
N PRO A 3 19.69 7.93 -53.42
CA PRO A 3 19.06 8.34 -52.15
C PRO A 3 19.94 8.12 -50.87
N SER A 4 19.30 8.33 -49.70
CA SER A 4 19.37 7.53 -48.44
C SER A 4 19.91 8.20 -47.16
N ASP A 5 18.95 8.55 -46.29
CA ASP A 5 18.77 8.27 -44.85
C ASP A 5 19.95 8.21 -43.86
N HIS A 6 19.83 8.94 -42.73
CA HIS A 6 19.55 8.45 -41.36
C HIS A 6 20.05 9.42 -40.26
N SER A 7 19.08 9.89 -39.46
CA SER A 7 19.07 10.15 -38.00
C SER A 7 20.31 10.70 -37.26
N SER A 8 20.14 11.84 -36.56
CA SER A 8 20.13 11.86 -35.08
C SER A 8 19.80 13.25 -34.51
N SER A 9 18.85 13.23 -33.57
CA SER A 9 18.32 14.33 -32.75
C SER A 9 19.24 14.61 -31.56
N SER A 10 19.37 15.88 -31.14
CA SER A 10 19.76 16.28 -29.78
C SER A 10 19.48 17.79 -29.58
N ASP A 11 18.22 18.16 -29.37
CA ASP A 11 17.89 19.46 -28.76
C ASP A 11 17.67 19.25 -27.25
N SER A 12 18.58 19.86 -26.50
CA SER A 12 18.58 20.06 -25.05
C SER A 12 17.46 20.99 -24.60
N ILE A 13 16.86 20.75 -23.43
CA ILE A 13 16.37 21.77 -22.48
C ILE A 13 16.26 21.14 -21.09
N ASP A 14 16.70 21.94 -20.14
CA ASP A 14 16.88 21.72 -18.71
C ASP A 14 15.62 21.24 -17.97
N GLY A 15 15.84 20.31 -17.04
CA GLY A 15 14.87 19.92 -16.04
C GLY A 15 15.49 20.03 -14.66
N ASP A 16 15.51 21.25 -14.12
CA ASP A 16 15.63 21.48 -12.69
C ASP A 16 14.55 20.67 -11.97
N SER A 17 14.98 19.69 -11.19
CA SER A 17 14.18 19.13 -10.11
C SER A 17 15.08 18.99 -8.91
N ASP A 18 15.16 20.11 -8.19
CA ASP A 18 15.56 20.21 -6.80
C ASP A 18 14.67 19.29 -5.95
N SER A 19 14.98 18.00 -5.96
CA SER A 19 14.48 17.05 -4.98
C SER A 19 15.49 17.01 -3.85
N SER A 20 15.52 18.10 -3.08
CA SER A 20 16.14 18.18 -1.77
C SER A 20 15.41 17.24 -0.79
N SER A 21 15.56 15.93 -0.98
CA SER A 21 15.40 14.96 0.09
C SER A 21 16.62 15.13 0.99
N PRO A 22 16.47 15.38 2.31
CA PRO A 22 17.61 15.47 3.19
C PRO A 22 18.24 14.08 3.29
N VAL A 23 19.22 13.81 2.43
CA VAL A 23 20.16 12.71 2.64
C VAL A 23 21.01 13.17 3.81
N TYR A 24 20.59 12.83 5.03
CA TYR A 24 21.37 13.08 6.23
C TYR A 24 22.65 12.27 6.13
N SER A 25 23.70 12.96 5.68
CA SER A 25 25.04 12.42 5.54
C SER A 25 25.53 12.03 6.92
N ALA A 26 26.02 10.80 7.06
CA ALA A 26 26.68 10.38 8.29
C ALA A 26 27.91 11.27 8.49
N ALA A 27 28.04 11.89 9.67
CA ALA A 27 29.21 12.69 9.98
C ALA A 27 30.37 11.71 10.27
N SER A 28 31.40 11.74 9.42
CA SER A 28 32.62 10.97 9.65
C SER A 28 33.65 11.88 10.29
N SER A 29 34.09 11.50 11.49
CA SER A 29 35.15 12.21 12.23
C SER A 29 36.31 11.24 12.44
N THR A 30 37.52 11.68 12.10
CA THR A 30 38.76 10.94 12.37
C THR A 30 39.29 11.30 13.75
N MET A 31 39.33 10.32 14.67
CA MET A 31 40.04 10.41 15.95
C MET A 31 41.25 9.48 15.84
N GLY A 32 42.36 9.99 15.32
CA GLY A 32 43.53 9.17 14.95
C GLY A 32 43.27 8.31 13.71
N ASP A 33 43.81 7.08 13.68
CA ASP A 33 43.66 6.10 12.58
C ASP A 33 42.28 5.38 12.57
N MET A 34 41.39 5.75 13.51
CA MET A 34 40.06 5.18 13.63
C MET A 34 39.03 6.10 12.99
N PHE A 35 38.42 5.63 11.89
CA PHE A 35 37.25 6.29 11.29
C PHE A 35 36.01 5.99 12.13
N VAL A 36 35.43 7.03 12.75
CA VAL A 36 34.17 6.92 13.50
C VAL A 36 33.06 7.58 12.69
N THR A 37 32.09 6.77 12.27
CA THR A 37 30.90 7.24 11.56
C THR A 37 29.77 7.46 12.56
N PHE A 38 29.46 8.73 12.83
CA PHE A 38 28.35 9.11 13.71
C PHE A 38 27.07 9.21 12.89
N LYS A 39 26.09 8.35 13.20
CA LYS A 39 24.73 8.47 12.67
C LYS A 39 23.84 9.09 13.77
N PRO A 40 23.37 10.34 13.61
CA PRO A 40 22.47 10.92 14.59
C PRO A 40 21.22 10.05 14.74
N TYR A 41 20.86 9.73 15.98
CA TYR A 41 19.58 9.11 16.29
C TYR A 41 18.48 10.14 16.03
N MET A 42 17.78 10.00 14.91
CA MET A 42 16.58 10.77 14.64
C MET A 42 15.43 10.05 15.34
N TYR A 43 14.81 10.74 16.31
CA TYR A 43 13.51 10.32 16.82
C TYR A 43 12.52 10.26 15.65
N PRO A 44 11.54 9.34 15.63
CA PRO A 44 10.45 9.30 14.66
C PRO A 44 9.54 10.54 14.70
N THR A 45 10.04 11.74 14.44
CA THR A 45 9.23 12.95 14.39
C THR A 45 8.22 12.83 13.25
N GLY A 46 6.93 12.69 13.61
CA GLY A 46 5.81 12.66 12.66
C GLY A 46 5.23 11.28 12.32
N LEU A 47 5.67 10.19 12.99
CA LEU A 47 4.90 8.95 13.02
C LEU A 47 4.11 8.92 14.33
N GLU A 48 2.78 8.99 14.24
CA GLU A 48 1.89 8.85 15.39
C GLU A 48 1.94 7.43 15.97
N ASP A 49 1.43 7.25 17.18
CA ASP A 49 1.29 5.92 17.77
C ASP A 49 0.36 5.04 16.93
N PHE A 50 0.59 3.74 16.98
CA PHE A 50 -0.27 2.77 16.35
C PHE A 50 -1.64 2.72 17.03
N ASP A 51 -2.69 2.80 16.22
CA ASP A 51 -4.08 2.67 16.62
C ASP A 51 -4.67 1.37 16.05
N GLU A 52 -5.06 0.44 16.91
CA GLU A 52 -5.72 -0.82 16.53
C GLU A 52 -7.11 -0.61 15.95
N ASP A 53 -7.83 0.40 16.42
CA ASP A 53 -9.22 0.69 16.03
C ASP A 53 -9.29 1.44 14.70
N ALA A 54 -8.15 1.97 14.22
CA ALA A 54 -8.06 2.62 12.94
C ALA A 54 -8.46 1.68 11.78
N PRO A 55 -9.05 2.24 10.70
CA PRO A 55 -9.36 1.46 9.51
C PRO A 55 -8.14 0.71 8.97
N LEU A 56 -8.34 -0.50 8.44
CA LEU A 56 -7.26 -1.36 7.94
C LEU A 56 -6.25 -0.65 6.99
N PRO A 57 -6.67 0.23 6.05
CA PRO A 57 -5.73 0.98 5.21
C PRO A 57 -4.80 1.89 6.02
N VAL A 58 -5.31 2.51 7.09
CA VAL A 58 -4.53 3.39 7.98
C VAL A 58 -3.50 2.56 8.74
N ARG A 59 -3.90 1.42 9.31
CA ARG A 59 -2.98 0.49 10.00
C ARG A 59 -1.88 -0.06 9.08
N LYS A 60 -2.23 -0.40 7.83
CA LYS A 60 -1.24 -0.83 6.81
C LYS A 60 -0.25 0.29 6.49
N ARG A 61 -0.76 1.50 6.25
CA ARG A 61 0.07 2.67 5.95
C ARG A 61 1.00 3.01 7.11
N TRP A 62 0.52 2.93 8.34
CA TRP A 62 1.35 3.11 9.53
C TRP A 62 2.50 2.11 9.56
N TRP A 63 2.21 0.82 9.33
CA TRP A 63 3.23 -0.23 9.30
C TRP A 63 4.29 0.01 8.21
N GLU A 64 3.86 0.42 7.01
CA GLU A 64 4.75 0.77 5.90
C GLU A 64 5.66 1.96 6.25
N ARG A 65 5.09 3.01 6.86
CA ARG A 65 5.86 4.18 7.32
C ARG A 65 6.86 3.80 8.42
N PHE A 66 6.47 2.97 9.37
CA PHE A 66 7.36 2.47 10.42
C PHE A 66 8.57 1.72 9.83
N VAL A 67 8.32 0.79 8.90
CA VAL A 67 9.40 0.01 8.26
C VAL A 67 10.30 0.91 7.42
N HIS A 68 9.71 1.81 6.63
CA HIS A 68 10.45 2.76 5.82
C HIS A 68 11.38 3.64 6.68
N LEU A 69 10.87 4.18 7.78
CA LEU A 69 11.65 4.96 8.73
C LEU A 69 12.80 4.13 9.33
N ALA A 70 12.48 2.90 9.74
CA ALA A 70 13.49 2.01 10.31
C ALA A 70 14.63 1.70 9.32
N ASP A 71 14.32 1.64 8.02
CA ASP A 71 15.31 1.40 6.98
C ASP A 71 16.10 2.67 6.65
N GLN A 72 15.43 3.82 6.55
CA GLN A 72 16.04 5.15 6.42
C GLN A 72 17.06 5.44 7.52
N CYS A 73 16.70 5.16 8.77
CA CYS A 73 17.57 5.35 9.91
C CYS A 73 18.56 4.18 10.13
N SER A 74 18.61 3.19 9.22
CA SER A 74 19.47 2.01 9.33
C SER A 74 19.36 1.29 10.68
N TRP A 75 18.15 1.19 11.24
CA TRP A 75 17.94 0.62 12.57
C TRP A 75 18.33 -0.85 12.65
N SER A 76 19.05 -1.21 13.70
CA SER A 76 19.29 -2.61 14.07
C SER A 76 17.97 -3.29 14.46
N ASN A 77 17.88 -4.63 14.35
CA ASN A 77 16.71 -5.37 14.83
C ASN A 77 16.36 -5.08 16.29
N ARG A 78 17.37 -4.81 17.13
CA ARG A 78 17.18 -4.44 18.53
C ARG A 78 16.52 -3.07 18.67
N THR A 79 16.95 -2.09 17.86
CA THR A 79 16.35 -0.76 17.77
C THR A 79 14.91 -0.86 17.27
N LYS A 80 14.66 -1.58 16.18
CA LYS A 80 13.30 -1.80 15.64
C LYS A 80 12.34 -2.35 16.70
N LEU A 81 12.79 -3.32 17.51
CA LEU A 81 12.00 -3.89 18.61
C LEU A 81 11.72 -2.93 19.77
N PHE A 82 12.66 -2.03 20.04
CA PHE A 82 12.51 -1.03 21.09
C PHE A 82 11.56 0.08 20.63
N GLU A 83 11.80 0.66 19.45
CA GLU A 83 10.94 1.70 18.87
C GLU A 83 9.52 1.19 18.67
N PHE A 84 9.36 -0.02 18.11
CA PHE A 84 8.03 -0.63 17.98
C PHE A 84 7.31 -0.75 19.32
N LYS A 85 8.00 -1.03 20.42
CA LYS A 85 7.37 -1.09 21.75
C LYS A 85 6.93 0.29 22.24
N LEU A 86 7.61 1.37 21.85
CA LEU A 86 7.26 2.72 22.24
C LEU A 86 6.03 3.23 21.47
N MET A 87 5.97 2.91 20.18
CA MET A 87 4.98 3.44 19.24
C MET A 87 3.67 2.63 19.17
N VAL A 88 3.46 1.68 20.07
CA VAL A 88 2.22 0.87 20.10
C VAL A 88 1.55 0.99 21.45
N SER A 89 0.21 0.91 21.46
CA SER A 89 -0.59 1.11 22.67
C SER A 89 -0.34 0.02 23.73
N PRO A 90 -0.81 0.22 24.97
CA PRO A 90 -0.76 -0.81 26.01
C PRO A 90 -1.35 -2.16 25.57
N ALA A 91 -2.39 -2.17 24.73
CA ALA A 91 -3.05 -3.40 24.28
C ALA A 91 -2.10 -4.27 23.44
N GLU A 92 -1.41 -3.69 22.46
CA GLU A 92 -0.46 -4.42 21.60
C GLU A 92 0.81 -4.79 22.36
N ARG A 93 1.21 -3.97 23.36
CA ARG A 93 2.30 -4.36 24.27
C ARG A 93 1.93 -5.62 25.07
N ASN A 94 0.68 -5.71 25.52
CA ASN A 94 0.17 -6.89 26.22
C ASN A 94 0.07 -8.10 25.28
N TRP A 95 -0.47 -7.93 24.06
CA TRP A 95 -0.45 -8.96 23.01
C TRP A 95 0.98 -9.46 22.74
N ARG A 96 1.93 -8.55 22.54
CA ARG A 96 3.34 -8.89 22.38
C ARG A 96 3.86 -9.66 23.59
N GLY A 97 3.45 -9.30 24.81
CA GLY A 97 3.83 -9.94 26.07
C GLY A 97 3.46 -11.44 26.14
N GLN A 98 2.36 -11.83 25.49
CA GLN A 98 1.89 -13.22 25.43
C GLN A 98 2.75 -14.11 24.50
N LEU A 99 3.54 -13.50 23.60
CA LEU A 99 4.34 -14.25 22.65
C LEU A 99 5.57 -14.93 23.32
N PRO A 100 6.00 -16.10 22.82
CA PRO A 100 7.22 -16.74 23.28
C PRO A 100 8.44 -15.81 23.22
N LYS A 101 9.34 -15.93 24.19
CA LYS A 101 10.52 -15.05 24.32
C LYS A 101 11.37 -14.97 23.04
N HIS A 102 11.51 -16.09 22.32
CA HIS A 102 12.28 -16.16 21.08
C HIS A 102 11.60 -15.38 19.93
N GLU A 103 10.26 -15.32 19.89
CA GLU A 103 9.54 -14.52 18.90
C GLU A 103 9.57 -13.02 19.26
N ARG A 104 9.46 -12.68 20.55
CA ARG A 104 9.49 -11.27 21.02
C ARG A 104 10.82 -10.57 20.77
N ARG A 105 11.90 -11.33 20.64
CA ARG A 105 13.29 -10.86 20.47
C ARG A 105 13.78 -10.94 19.02
N ASP A 106 13.01 -11.57 18.14
CA ASP A 106 13.32 -11.69 16.73
C ASP A 106 12.40 -10.75 15.94
N TRP A 107 12.97 -9.67 15.38
CA TRP A 107 12.23 -8.68 14.61
C TRP A 107 11.49 -9.30 13.42
N CYS A 108 12.10 -10.25 12.71
CA CYS A 108 11.50 -10.89 11.55
C CYS A 108 10.29 -11.73 11.93
N ARG A 109 10.32 -12.43 13.06
CA ARG A 109 9.18 -13.21 13.57
C ARG A 109 8.08 -12.31 14.11
N LEU A 110 8.43 -11.33 14.94
CA LEU A 110 7.47 -10.39 15.52
C LEU A 110 6.73 -9.60 14.42
N SER A 111 7.47 -9.03 13.47
CA SER A 111 6.89 -8.23 12.37
C SER A 111 5.93 -9.04 11.49
N LYS A 112 6.27 -10.30 11.17
CA LYS A 112 5.38 -11.21 10.42
C LYS A 112 4.09 -11.49 11.18
N ARG A 113 4.17 -11.74 12.50
CA ARG A 113 2.98 -11.92 13.33
C ARG A 113 2.15 -10.65 13.42
N PHE A 114 2.79 -9.51 13.69
CA PHE A 114 2.12 -8.22 13.81
C PHE A 114 1.36 -7.87 12.53
N LYS A 115 2.01 -7.97 11.37
CA LYS A 115 1.35 -7.74 10.07
C LYS A 115 0.13 -8.64 9.88
N ARG A 116 0.21 -9.90 10.31
CA ARG A 116 -0.90 -10.85 10.17
C ARG A 116 -2.07 -10.53 11.09
N GLU A 117 -1.79 -10.10 12.31
CA GLU A 117 -2.81 -9.81 13.32
C GLU A 117 -3.48 -8.46 13.05
N TYR A 118 -2.67 -7.42 12.80
CA TYR A 118 -3.12 -6.03 12.82
C TYR A 118 -3.09 -5.35 11.45
N CYS A 119 -2.46 -5.92 10.43
CA CYS A 119 -2.37 -5.28 9.10
C CYS A 119 -2.97 -6.15 7.99
N ARG A 120 -3.58 -7.30 8.30
CA ARG A 120 -4.29 -8.13 7.31
C ARG A 120 -5.80 -8.05 7.53
N SER A 121 -6.51 -8.19 6.42
CA SER A 121 -7.96 -8.36 6.45
C SER A 121 -8.30 -9.69 7.12
N LYS A 122 -9.28 -9.68 8.03
CA LYS A 122 -9.89 -10.90 8.58
C LYS A 122 -10.86 -11.56 7.60
N VAL A 123 -11.35 -10.77 6.64
CA VAL A 123 -12.25 -11.20 5.57
C VAL A 123 -11.41 -11.85 4.46
N SER A 124 -11.86 -13.01 3.97
CA SER A 124 -11.21 -13.69 2.84
C SER A 124 -11.30 -12.86 1.56
N ASP A 125 -10.39 -13.07 0.60
CA ASP A 125 -10.41 -12.32 -0.67
C ASP A 125 -11.73 -12.55 -1.44
N ALA A 126 -12.24 -13.78 -1.43
CA ALA A 126 -13.52 -14.13 -2.04
C ALA A 126 -14.70 -13.42 -1.36
N GLU A 127 -14.76 -13.46 -0.03
CA GLU A 127 -15.81 -12.78 0.73
C GLU A 127 -15.75 -11.26 0.49
N SER A 128 -14.54 -10.68 0.55
CA SER A 128 -14.32 -9.25 0.27
C SER A 128 -14.84 -8.86 -1.10
N TYR A 129 -14.74 -9.72 -2.12
CA TYR A 129 -15.29 -9.45 -3.45
C TYR A 129 -16.82 -9.55 -3.48
N TYR A 130 -17.40 -10.58 -2.85
CA TYR A 130 -18.84 -10.82 -2.95
C TYR A 130 -19.70 -9.90 -2.08
N THR A 131 -19.16 -9.36 -1.00
CA THR A 131 -19.86 -8.47 -0.06
C THR A 131 -19.57 -6.99 -0.28
N MET A 132 -18.66 -6.63 -1.19
CA MET A 132 -18.25 -5.26 -1.42
C MET A 132 -19.39 -4.35 -1.88
N THR A 133 -19.55 -3.19 -1.23
CA THR A 133 -20.47 -2.11 -1.61
C THR A 133 -19.71 -0.80 -1.81
N GLN A 134 -20.27 0.12 -2.59
CA GLN A 134 -19.73 1.47 -2.73
C GLN A 134 -19.79 2.22 -1.39
N ASP A 135 -18.73 2.93 -1.03
CA ASP A 135 -18.72 3.77 0.16
C ASP A 135 -19.52 5.07 -0.08
N LYS A 136 -20.03 5.71 0.98
CA LYS A 136 -20.99 6.83 0.89
C LYS A 136 -20.54 7.98 -0.03
N ASP A 137 -19.25 8.29 -0.04
CA ASP A 137 -18.66 9.40 -0.80
C ASP A 137 -17.66 8.93 -1.87
N GLU A 138 -17.61 7.62 -2.14
CA GLU A 138 -16.72 7.05 -3.16
C GLU A 138 -17.29 7.32 -4.55
N LYS A 139 -16.46 7.74 -5.51
CA LYS A 139 -16.88 7.86 -6.92
C LYS A 139 -17.12 6.48 -7.52
N ALA A 140 -18.08 6.36 -8.44
CA ALA A 140 -18.40 5.07 -9.08
C ALA A 140 -17.19 4.41 -9.75
N LEU A 141 -16.34 5.19 -10.43
CA LEU A 141 -15.09 4.70 -11.02
C LEU A 141 -14.09 4.18 -9.95
N ALA A 142 -13.96 4.87 -8.82
CA ALA A 142 -13.10 4.43 -7.72
C ALA A 142 -13.61 3.11 -7.12
N PHE A 143 -14.92 2.98 -6.95
CA PHE A 143 -15.55 1.72 -6.54
C PHE A 143 -15.28 0.60 -7.54
N LEU A 144 -15.37 0.86 -8.85
CA LEU A 144 -15.04 -0.13 -9.88
C LEU A 144 -13.60 -0.61 -9.76
N HIS A 145 -12.64 0.30 -9.58
CA HIS A 145 -11.22 -0.06 -9.40
C HIS A 145 -11.00 -0.94 -8.17
N ARG A 146 -11.66 -0.61 -7.05
CA ARG A 146 -11.59 -1.40 -5.81
C ARG A 146 -12.21 -2.80 -5.99
N LEU A 147 -13.33 -2.88 -6.70
CA LEU A 147 -14.00 -4.15 -7.03
C LEU A 147 -13.17 -5.02 -7.99
N ASN A 148 -12.55 -4.40 -9.01
CA ASN A 148 -11.63 -5.07 -9.95
C ASN A 148 -10.47 -5.72 -9.19
N LEU A 149 -9.83 -4.97 -8.28
CA LEU A 149 -8.72 -5.47 -7.46
C LEU A 149 -9.15 -6.62 -6.54
N ALA A 150 -10.33 -6.53 -5.93
CA ALA A 150 -10.86 -7.63 -5.12
C ALA A 150 -11.16 -8.88 -5.95
N ALA A 151 -11.69 -8.71 -7.16
CA ALA A 151 -11.93 -9.80 -8.08
C ALA A 151 -10.64 -10.52 -8.50
N GLU A 152 -9.56 -9.78 -8.78
CA GLU A 152 -8.24 -10.38 -9.05
C GLU A 152 -7.73 -11.20 -7.87
N ARG A 153 -7.78 -10.64 -6.66
CA ARG A 153 -7.36 -11.34 -5.43
C ARG A 153 -8.18 -12.60 -5.17
N ALA A 154 -9.47 -12.55 -5.50
CA ALA A 154 -10.38 -13.68 -5.40
C ALA A 154 -10.23 -14.70 -6.55
N GLY A 155 -9.35 -14.46 -7.53
CA GLY A 155 -9.17 -15.35 -8.69
C GLY A 155 -10.35 -15.35 -9.67
N VAL A 156 -11.08 -14.25 -9.76
CA VAL A 156 -12.23 -14.12 -10.66
C VAL A 156 -11.76 -13.71 -12.05
N ASP A 157 -11.97 -14.57 -13.04
CA ASP A 157 -11.60 -14.30 -14.43
C ASP A 157 -12.57 -13.34 -15.14
N PHE A 158 -12.61 -12.07 -14.73
CA PHE A 158 -13.52 -11.09 -15.35
C PHE A 158 -12.97 -10.45 -16.62
N ARG A 159 -11.65 -10.48 -16.85
CA ARG A 159 -11.01 -9.85 -18.04
C ARG A 159 -11.04 -10.73 -19.29
N LYS A 160 -10.91 -12.05 -19.14
CA LYS A 160 -10.73 -12.99 -20.27
C LYS A 160 -12.01 -13.74 -20.64
N ASN A 161 -12.93 -13.89 -19.69
CA ASN A 161 -14.16 -14.67 -19.86
C ASN A 161 -15.36 -13.73 -19.96
N SER A 162 -16.09 -13.76 -21.08
CA SER A 162 -17.29 -12.93 -21.28
C SER A 162 -18.37 -13.19 -20.21
N ARG A 163 -18.57 -14.45 -19.80
CA ARG A 163 -19.50 -14.79 -18.70
C ARG A 163 -18.98 -14.26 -17.37
N GLY A 164 -17.65 -14.29 -17.17
CA GLY A 164 -16.97 -13.69 -16.03
C GLY A 164 -17.20 -12.18 -15.96
N CYS A 165 -16.92 -11.48 -17.07
CA CYS A 165 -17.15 -10.04 -17.24
C CYS A 165 -18.60 -9.66 -16.94
N GLN A 166 -19.59 -10.35 -17.53
CA GLN A 166 -21.00 -10.06 -17.27
C GLN A 166 -21.39 -10.27 -15.80
N ARG A 167 -20.88 -11.32 -15.12
CA ARG A 167 -21.13 -11.50 -13.68
C ARG A 167 -20.50 -10.39 -12.86
N HIS A 168 -19.31 -9.95 -13.23
CA HIS A 168 -18.58 -8.89 -12.54
C HIS A 168 -19.27 -7.53 -12.70
N VAL A 169 -19.66 -7.16 -13.92
CA VAL A 169 -20.42 -5.93 -14.18
C VAL A 169 -21.77 -5.94 -13.46
N ARG A 170 -22.50 -7.07 -13.45
CA ARG A 170 -23.73 -7.18 -12.66
C ARG A 170 -23.49 -6.97 -11.16
N ARG A 171 -22.34 -7.38 -10.65
CA ARG A 171 -21.96 -7.13 -9.24
C ARG A 171 -21.73 -5.64 -9.01
N PHE A 172 -21.01 -4.97 -9.90
CA PHE A 172 -20.82 -3.52 -9.85
C PHE A 172 -22.17 -2.78 -9.84
N VAL A 173 -23.02 -3.04 -10.84
CA VAL A 173 -24.35 -2.40 -10.97
C VAL A 173 -25.25 -2.70 -9.77
N LYS A 174 -25.15 -3.88 -9.15
CA LYS A 174 -25.92 -4.18 -7.93
C LYS A 174 -25.52 -3.28 -6.75
N ASN A 175 -24.26 -2.92 -6.65
CA ASN A 175 -23.63 -2.37 -5.44
C ASN A 175 -23.19 -0.91 -5.56
N VAL A 176 -23.37 -0.28 -6.74
CA VAL A 176 -23.22 1.16 -6.93
C VAL A 176 -24.37 1.89 -6.21
N SER A 177 -24.16 3.13 -5.77
CA SER A 177 -25.13 3.92 -5.02
C SER A 177 -26.11 4.65 -5.94
N ASP A 178 -25.63 5.13 -7.10
CA ASP A 178 -26.42 5.92 -8.05
C ASP A 178 -27.43 5.06 -8.83
N ASP A 179 -28.72 5.28 -8.58
CA ASP A 179 -29.80 4.53 -9.22
C ASP A 179 -30.02 4.88 -10.70
N GLN A 180 -29.73 6.11 -11.13
CA GLN A 180 -29.82 6.47 -12.56
C GLN A 180 -28.72 5.75 -13.34
N LEU A 181 -27.50 5.77 -12.80
CA LEU A 181 -26.39 5.02 -13.37
C LEU A 181 -26.71 3.51 -13.44
N LYS A 182 -27.36 2.94 -12.42
CA LYS A 182 -27.80 1.53 -12.47
C LYS A 182 -28.73 1.26 -13.65
N LEU A 183 -29.68 2.13 -13.91
CA LEU A 183 -30.64 1.96 -15.01
C LEU A 183 -29.92 2.00 -16.35
N THR A 184 -29.09 3.03 -16.58
CA THR A 184 -28.29 3.15 -17.80
C THR A 184 -27.40 1.93 -18.03
N LEU A 185 -26.71 1.44 -17.00
CA LEU A 185 -25.81 0.30 -17.13
C LEU A 185 -26.53 -1.04 -17.32
N ARG A 186 -27.81 -1.19 -16.90
CA ARG A 186 -28.60 -2.41 -17.13
C ARG A 186 -28.99 -2.61 -18.58
N GLU A 187 -29.15 -1.53 -19.32
CA GLU A 187 -29.51 -1.56 -20.74
C GLU A 187 -28.31 -1.95 -21.63
N HIS A 188 -27.09 -1.78 -21.12
CA HIS A 188 -25.86 -2.01 -21.88
C HIS A 188 -25.28 -3.42 -21.65
N ARG A 189 -24.80 -4.04 -22.74
CA ARG A 189 -24.05 -5.30 -22.68
C ARG A 189 -22.56 -5.05 -22.83
N PHE A 190 -21.84 -5.17 -21.73
CA PHE A 190 -20.40 -4.98 -21.70
C PHE A 190 -19.66 -6.26 -22.11
N ARG A 191 -18.77 -6.14 -23.09
CA ARG A 191 -17.87 -7.24 -23.50
C ARG A 191 -16.56 -7.21 -22.71
N LYS A 192 -16.12 -6.02 -22.30
CA LYS A 192 -14.94 -5.78 -21.48
C LYS A 192 -15.27 -4.82 -20.35
N VAL A 193 -14.51 -4.89 -19.26
CA VAL A 193 -14.63 -3.91 -18.15
C VAL A 193 -14.12 -2.52 -18.55
N ALA A 194 -13.19 -2.43 -19.50
CA ALA A 194 -12.74 -1.15 -20.05
C ALA A 194 -13.90 -0.35 -20.70
N ASP A 195 -14.87 -1.03 -21.29
CA ASP A 195 -16.06 -0.39 -21.87
C ASP A 195 -16.92 0.26 -20.77
N LEU A 196 -16.93 -0.33 -19.57
CA LEU A 196 -17.61 0.23 -18.39
C LEU A 196 -16.83 1.42 -17.82
N GLU A 197 -15.49 1.31 -17.73
CA GLU A 197 -14.61 2.40 -17.27
C GLU A 197 -14.76 3.67 -18.12
N TYR A 198 -15.01 3.53 -19.42
CA TYR A 198 -15.24 4.68 -20.33
C TYR A 198 -16.55 5.44 -20.04
N ILE A 199 -17.56 4.78 -19.45
CA ILE A 199 -18.87 5.39 -19.18
C ILE A 199 -18.92 6.07 -17.80
N LEU A 200 -18.05 5.66 -16.86
CA LEU A 200 -18.02 6.13 -15.48
C LEU A 200 -17.18 7.40 -15.30
#